data_AF-A0A6J4U0T0-F1
#
_entry.id   AF-A0A6J4U0T0-F1
#
_cell.length_a   1.000
_cell.length_b   1.000
_cell.length_c   1.000
_cell.angle_alpha   90.00
_cell.angle_beta   90.00
_cell.angle_gamma   90.00
#
_symmetry.space_group_name_H-M   'P 1'
#
loop_
_entity.id
_entity.type
_entity.pdbx_description
1 polymer ?
#
loop_
_entity_poly.entity_id
_entity_poly.type
_entity_poly.pdbx_seq_one_letter_code
_entity_poly.pdbx_strand_id
1 'polypeptide(L)'
;MADTKNGPELHPQTVELARGANYGSITTVLPSGNFQTQLIWVHTDGERLVVNTEVHRQKFKNVQRDPRVTLTIRNEQDPYHYAEAR
;
A
#
# COMPACT_ATOMS: atom_id res chain seq x y z
N MET A 1 16.38 6.37 -12.48
CA MET A 1 14.93 6.09 -12.68
C MET A 1 14.56 4.99 -11.70
N ALA A 2 13.40 5.08 -11.05
CA ALA A 2 12.93 3.98 -10.20
C ALA A 2 12.70 2.74 -11.07
N ASP A 3 13.23 1.59 -10.65
CA ASP A 3 12.99 0.32 -11.34
C ASP A 3 11.49 0.00 -11.25
N THR A 4 10.80 0.04 -12.39
CA THR A 4 9.34 -0.01 -12.46
C THR A 4 8.93 -1.27 -13.22
N LYS A 5 8.20 -2.16 -12.54
CA LYS A 5 7.60 -3.35 -13.14
C LYS A 5 6.09 -3.17 -13.25
N ASN A 6 5.56 -3.32 -14.46
CA ASN A 6 4.11 -3.41 -14.68
C ASN A 6 3.67 -4.87 -14.68
N GLY A 7 2.47 -5.14 -14.19
CA GLY A 7 1.90 -6.49 -14.13
C GLY A 7 1.36 -6.82 -12.74
N PRO A 8 0.74 -8.00 -12.60
CA PRO A 8 0.18 -8.44 -11.32
C PRO A 8 1.26 -8.90 -10.32
N GLU A 9 2.48 -9.21 -10.78
CA GLU A 9 3.52 -9.73 -9.91
C GLU A 9 4.23 -8.61 -9.14
N LEU A 10 4.45 -8.83 -7.85
CA LEU A 10 5.22 -7.90 -7.02
C LEU A 10 6.67 -7.78 -7.49
N HIS A 11 7.20 -6.56 -7.43
CA HIS A 11 8.62 -6.32 -7.59
C HIS A 11 9.39 -6.91 -6.38
N PRO A 12 10.59 -7.50 -6.56
CA PRO A 12 11.35 -8.08 -5.45
C PRO A 12 11.58 -7.12 -4.28
N GLN A 13 11.88 -5.85 -4.57
CA GLN A 13 12.02 -4.81 -3.54
C GLN A 13 10.72 -4.55 -2.78
N THR A 14 9.56 -4.61 -3.45
CA THR A 14 8.26 -4.47 -2.79
C THR A 14 8.04 -5.61 -1.80
N VAL A 15 8.44 -6.84 -2.15
CA VAL A 15 8.34 -8.00 -1.26
C VAL A 15 9.27 -7.85 -0.06
N GLU A 16 10.52 -7.45 -0.29
CA GLU A 16 11.51 -7.19 0.76
C GLU A 16 10.99 -6.15 1.76
N LEU A 17 10.59 -4.97 1.26
CA LEU A 17 10.11 -3.88 2.09
C LEU A 17 8.83 -4.24 2.86
N ALA A 18 7.89 -4.98 2.25
CA ALA A 18 6.65 -5.41 2.90
C ALA A 18 6.87 -6.49 3.98
N ARG A 19 7.93 -7.30 3.87
CA ARG A 19 8.28 -8.29 4.92
C ARG A 19 9.04 -7.68 6.09
N GLY A 20 9.69 -6.54 5.88
CA GLY A 20 10.35 -5.77 6.92
C GLY A 20 9.38 -5.09 7.89
N ALA A 21 9.92 -4.53 8.98
CA ALA A 21 9.16 -3.77 9.97
C ALA A 21 8.91 -2.32 9.48
N ASN A 22 8.28 -2.19 8.31
CA ASN A 22 8.06 -0.92 7.63
C ASN A 22 6.57 -0.53 7.64
N TYR A 23 6.30 0.77 7.65
CA TYR A 23 4.94 1.30 7.52
C TYR A 23 4.59 1.60 6.07
N GLY A 24 3.32 1.38 5.73
CA GLY A 24 2.71 1.79 4.49
C GLY A 24 1.85 3.05 4.65
N SER A 25 1.85 3.92 3.64
CA SER A 25 0.84 4.96 3.44
C SER A 25 -0.18 4.45 2.43
N ILE A 26 -1.40 4.17 2.88
CA ILE A 26 -2.49 3.73 1.99
C ILE A 26 -3.40 4.92 1.66
N THR A 27 -3.61 5.16 0.37
CA THR A 27 -4.50 6.21 -0.13
C THR A 27 -5.73 5.59 -0.77
N THR A 28 -6.91 6.06 -0.37
CA THR A 28 -8.23 5.61 -0.87
C THR A 28 -9.08 6.81 -1.29
N VAL A 29 -10.10 6.58 -2.10
CA VAL A 29 -11.04 7.63 -2.55
C VAL A 29 -12.22 7.73 -1.57
N LEU A 30 -12.54 8.92 -1.07
CA LEU A 30 -13.72 9.21 -0.25
C LEU A 30 -14.99 9.36 -1.11
N PRO A 31 -16.20 9.23 -0.51
CA PRO A 31 -17.46 9.43 -1.26
C PRO A 31 -17.55 10.79 -1.97
N SER A 32 -16.89 11.82 -1.43
CA SER A 32 -16.84 13.15 -2.03
C SER A 32 -15.87 13.26 -3.23
N GLY A 33 -15.13 12.21 -3.56
CA GLY A 33 -14.05 12.23 -4.55
C GLY A 33 -12.69 12.69 -4.02
N ASN A 34 -12.62 13.20 -2.79
CA ASN A 34 -11.35 13.55 -2.14
C ASN A 34 -10.54 12.30 -1.80
N PHE A 35 -9.22 12.44 -1.65
CA PHE A 35 -8.37 11.34 -1.21
C PHE A 35 -8.21 11.32 0.31
N GLN A 36 -8.14 10.12 0.88
CA GLN A 36 -7.80 9.89 2.28
C GLN A 36 -6.58 8.98 2.36
N THR A 37 -5.52 9.46 3.02
CA THR A 37 -4.29 8.71 3.29
C THR A 37 -4.17 8.38 4.77
N GLN A 38 -3.74 7.16 5.09
CA GLN A 38 -3.48 6.69 6.46
C GLN A 38 -2.18 5.89 6.52
N LEU A 39 -1.46 6.00 7.65
CA LEU A 39 -0.35 5.08 7.96
C LEU A 39 -0.89 3.74 8.46
N ILE A 40 -0.29 2.65 8.00
CA ILE A 40 -0.74 1.30 8.30
C ILE A 40 0.40 0.29 8.27
N TRP A 41 0.28 -0.78 9.05
CA TRP A 41 1.12 -1.96 8.86
C TRP A 41 0.80 -2.63 7.53
N VAL A 42 1.84 -3.01 6.81
CA VAL A 42 1.78 -3.72 5.54
C VAL A 42 2.51 -5.05 5.68
N HIS A 43 2.03 -6.06 4.97
CA HIS A 43 2.73 -7.32 4.80
C HIS A 43 2.51 -7.89 3.40
N THR A 44 3.10 -9.04 3.10
CA THR A 44 2.87 -9.77 1.85
C THR A 44 2.96 -11.28 2.06
N ASP A 45 2.13 -12.03 1.35
CA ASP A 45 2.24 -13.48 1.22
C ASP A 45 3.24 -13.90 0.12
N GLY A 46 3.80 -12.95 -0.62
CA GLY A 46 4.68 -13.17 -1.79
C GLY A 46 3.99 -12.98 -3.13
N GLU A 47 2.66 -12.99 -3.17
CA GLU A 47 1.86 -12.76 -4.38
C GLU A 47 1.12 -11.42 -4.32
N ARG A 48 0.65 -11.03 -3.12
CA ARG A 48 -0.16 -9.83 -2.90
C ARG A 48 0.34 -9.04 -1.71
N LEU A 49 0.09 -7.73 -1.74
CA LEU A 49 0.21 -6.89 -0.56
C LEU A 49 -1.05 -7.04 0.30
N VAL A 50 -0.85 -7.18 1.61
CA VAL A 50 -1.93 -7.26 2.60
C VAL A 50 -1.78 -6.14 3.61
N VAL A 51 -2.91 -5.56 4.01
CA VAL A 51 -2.98 -4.49 5.01
C VAL A 51 -4.09 -4.82 6.01
N ASN A 52 -3.90 -4.47 7.27
CA ASN A 52 -4.91 -4.72 8.31
C ASN A 52 -6.07 -3.71 8.22
N THR A 53 -7.32 -4.17 8.25
CA THR A 53 -8.48 -3.27 8.41
C THR A 53 -9.67 -3.99 9.03
N GLU A 54 -10.61 -3.20 9.56
CA GLU A 54 -11.92 -3.69 10.01
C GLU A 54 -13.04 -3.16 9.11
N VAL A 55 -14.14 -3.91 8.99
CA VAL A 55 -15.25 -3.64 8.06
C VAL A 55 -15.96 -2.31 8.32
N HIS A 56 -15.92 -1.81 9.56
CA HIS A 56 -16.58 -0.57 9.93
C HIS A 56 -15.75 0.69 9.58
N ARG A 57 -14.45 0.54 9.29
CA ARG A 57 -13.53 1.65 9.02
C ARG A 57 -13.81 2.31 7.67
N GLN A 58 -13.60 3.62 7.59
CA GLN A 58 -13.86 4.38 6.37
C GLN A 58 -13.07 3.87 5.16
N LYS A 59 -11.79 3.50 5.34
CA LYS A 59 -10.96 2.94 4.26
C LYS A 59 -11.53 1.64 3.68
N PHE A 60 -12.10 0.77 4.50
CA PHE A 60 -12.75 -0.45 4.01
C PHE A 60 -13.96 -0.11 3.13
N LYS A 61 -14.82 0.78 3.62
CA LYS A 61 -15.99 1.29 2.87
C LYS A 61 -15.58 2.01 1.58
N ASN A 62 -14.43 2.70 1.59
CA ASN A 62 -13.88 3.36 0.42
C ASN A 62 -13.46 2.33 -0.64
N VAL A 63 -12.65 1.34 -0.27
CA VAL A 63 -12.13 0.32 -1.21
C VAL A 63 -13.25 -0.56 -1.77
N GLN A 64 -14.28 -0.87 -0.97
CA GLN A 64 -15.46 -1.59 -1.44
C GLN A 64 -16.25 -0.82 -2.51
N ARG A 65 -16.28 0.52 -2.43
CA ARG A 65 -16.98 1.38 -3.39
C ARG A 65 -16.13 1.68 -4.63
N ASP A 66 -14.83 1.92 -4.42
CA ASP A 66 -13.87 2.28 -5.45
C ASP A 66 -12.54 1.55 -5.16
N PRO A 67 -12.18 0.52 -5.95
CA PRO A 67 -11.03 -0.33 -5.67
C PRO A 67 -9.69 0.32 -6.00
N ARG A 68 -9.67 1.57 -6.52
CA ARG A 68 -8.44 2.29 -6.80
C ARG A 68 -7.76 2.67 -5.49
N VAL A 69 -6.55 2.15 -5.30
CA VAL A 69 -5.74 2.33 -4.10
C VAL A 69 -4.30 2.59 -4.52
N THR A 70 -3.59 3.41 -3.77
CA THR A 70 -2.14 3.47 -3.83
C THR A 70 -1.57 3.11 -2.47
N LEU A 71 -0.53 2.29 -2.45
CA LEU A 71 0.20 1.93 -1.25
C LEU A 71 1.67 2.25 -1.44
N THR A 72 2.21 3.14 -0.61
CA THR A 72 3.64 3.44 -0.55
C THR A 72 4.22 2.83 0.72
N ILE A 73 5.20 1.93 0.59
CA ILE A 73 5.94 1.34 1.70
C ILE A 73 7.25 2.10 1.84
N ARG A 74 7.45 2.75 2.98
CA ARG A 74 8.68 3.49 3.27
C ARG A 74 9.58 2.65 4.17
N ASN A 75 10.85 2.49 3.80
CA ASN A 75 11.83 1.91 4.71
C ASN A 75 12.06 2.86 5.89
N GLU A 76 11.87 2.37 7.12
CA GLU A 76 12.00 3.19 8.34
C GLU A 76 13.47 3.50 8.70
N GLN A 77 14.44 2.80 8.11
CA GLN A 77 15.87 3.04 8.33
C GLN A 77 16.49 3.96 7.26
N ASP A 78 15.93 3.94 6.04
CA ASP A 78 16.36 4.79 4.91
C ASP A 78 15.14 5.24 4.09
N PRO A 79 14.61 6.45 4.32
CA PRO A 79 13.42 6.95 3.63
C PRO A 79 13.55 7.07 2.10
N TYR A 80 14.77 7.07 1.55
CA TYR A 80 14.99 7.07 0.10
C TYR A 80 14.82 5.67 -0.51
N HIS A 81 14.86 4.62 0.31
CA HIS A 81 14.53 3.28 -0.08
C HIS A 81 13.03 3.01 0.17
N TYR A 82 12.22 3.05 -0.88
CA TYR A 82 10.77 2.85 -0.78
C TYR A 82 10.21 2.10 -1.99
N ALA A 83 8.99 1.58 -1.86
CA ALA A 83 8.24 1.01 -2.97
C ALA A 83 6.84 1.61 -3.03
N GLU A 84 6.28 1.74 -4.23
CA GLU A 84 4.89 2.14 -4.47
C GLU A 84 4.18 1.06 -5.30
N ALA A 85 2.93 0.76 -4.97
CA ALA A 85 2.05 -0.11 -5.73
C ALA A 85 0.69 0.58 -5.97
N ARG A 86 0.12 0.39 -7.17
CA ARG A 86 -1.16 0.95 -7.62
C ARG A 86 -1.85 0.03 -8.63
#